data_AF-A0A963SH04-F1
#
_entry.id   AF-A0A963SH04-F1
#
_cell.length_a   1.000
_cell.length_b   1.000
_cell.length_c   1.000
_cell.angle_alpha   90.00
_cell.angle_beta   90.00
_cell.angle_gamma   90.00
#
_symmetry.space_group_name_H-M   'P 1'
#
loop_
_entity.id
_entity.type
_entity.pdbx_description
1 polymer ?
#
loop_
_entity_poly.entity_id
_entity_poly.type
_entity_poly.pdbx_seq_one_letter_code
_entity_poly.pdbx_strand_id
1 'polypeptide(L)'
;MAGHAAGQSVPDPDETAQGDVSVTIYQNGQSLVQDIRQLDIARGRSRIEFPDVSAQIRPETLSFAADGTAIVEQNFDFDLLTPTKMMEKAIGQTVTLLRTNPATGIETRERAKVLSTAGGVVVQIGDRIEVLRDDGLPVRVIFDRVPPNLRARPTLSVNVESSRAGTRPTQI
;
A
#
# COMPACT_ATOMS: atom_id res chain seq x y z
N MET A 1 30.57 11.33 -6.64
CA MET A 1 29.50 10.47 -7.18
C MET A 1 28.46 10.30 -6.07
N ALA A 2 27.43 11.13 -6.04
CA ALA A 2 26.36 11.05 -5.03
C ALA A 2 25.16 10.33 -5.66
N GLY A 3 24.85 9.14 -5.14
CA GLY A 3 23.68 8.36 -5.55
C GLY A 3 22.40 9.05 -5.10
N HIS A 4 21.50 9.31 -6.04
CA HIS A 4 20.15 9.75 -5.74
C HIS A 4 19.40 8.58 -5.09
N ALA A 5 18.98 8.75 -3.84
CA ALA A 5 18.02 7.86 -3.23
C ALA A 5 16.68 8.05 -3.94
N ALA A 6 16.23 7.04 -4.67
CA ALA A 6 14.90 7.00 -5.26
C ALA A 6 13.87 6.89 -4.12
N GLY A 7 13.42 8.03 -3.61
CA GLY A 7 12.21 8.08 -2.80
C GLY A 7 11.04 7.67 -3.67
N GLN A 8 10.33 6.60 -3.30
CA GLN A 8 9.06 6.26 -3.94
C GLN A 8 8.11 7.44 -3.73
N SER A 9 7.86 8.20 -4.80
CA SER A 9 6.85 9.25 -4.82
C SER A 9 5.48 8.60 -4.65
N VAL A 10 4.71 9.08 -3.67
CA VAL A 10 3.30 8.71 -3.54
C VAL A 10 2.56 9.27 -4.76
N PRO A 11 1.84 8.45 -5.53
CA PRO A 11 1.05 8.92 -6.68
C PRO A 11 0.04 10.00 -6.25
N ASP A 12 -0.27 10.94 -7.14
CA ASP A 12 -1.28 11.98 -6.90
C ASP A 12 -2.65 11.32 -6.56
N PRO A 13 -3.28 11.66 -5.42
CA PRO A 13 -4.57 11.12 -5.00
C PRO A 13 -5.72 11.40 -5.99
N ASP A 14 -5.59 12.31 -6.94
CA ASP A 14 -6.62 12.62 -7.94
C ASP A 14 -6.36 11.97 -9.32
N GLU A 15 -5.17 11.45 -9.58
CA GLU A 15 -4.89 10.69 -10.81
C GLU A 15 -5.41 9.25 -10.68
N THR A 16 -6.25 8.81 -11.63
CA THR A 16 -6.72 7.43 -11.72
C THR A 16 -5.89 6.64 -12.73
N ALA A 17 -5.57 5.38 -12.40
CA ALA A 17 -4.95 4.45 -13.35
C ALA A 17 -5.98 3.64 -14.15
N GLN A 18 -7.27 3.87 -13.93
CA GLN A 18 -8.36 3.16 -14.58
C GLN A 18 -8.52 3.57 -16.06
N GLY A 19 -9.04 2.66 -16.87
CA GLY A 19 -9.35 2.89 -18.28
C GLY A 19 -10.81 3.26 -18.51
N ASP A 20 -11.43 2.56 -19.47
CA ASP A 20 -12.86 2.63 -19.73
C ASP A 20 -13.62 1.74 -18.72
N VAL A 21 -14.22 2.38 -17.72
CA VAL A 21 -14.87 1.70 -16.60
C VAL A 21 -16.39 1.68 -16.78
N SER A 22 -16.98 0.49 -16.66
CA SER A 22 -18.43 0.30 -16.56
C SER A 22 -18.79 -0.45 -15.29
N VAL A 23 -19.92 -0.08 -14.68
CA VAL A 23 -20.39 -0.66 -13.41
C VAL A 23 -21.82 -1.12 -13.58
N THR A 24 -22.09 -2.39 -13.27
CA THR A 24 -23.43 -2.97 -13.16
C THR A 24 -23.73 -3.28 -11.70
N ILE A 25 -24.81 -2.71 -11.16
CA ILE A 25 -25.19 -2.88 -9.75
C ILE A 25 -26.35 -3.88 -9.67
N TYR A 26 -26.19 -4.91 -8.85
CA TYR A 26 -27.22 -5.92 -8.58
C TYR A 26 -27.99 -5.60 -7.30
N GLN A 27 -29.23 -6.08 -7.22
CA GLN A 27 -30.15 -5.84 -6.09
C GLN A 27 -29.63 -6.37 -4.74
N ASN A 28 -28.70 -7.32 -4.74
CA ASN A 28 -28.09 -7.88 -3.53
C ASN A 28 -26.88 -7.06 -3.02
N GLY A 29 -26.63 -5.88 -3.60
CA GLY A 29 -25.51 -5.02 -3.25
C GLY A 29 -24.17 -5.43 -3.87
N GLN A 30 -24.12 -6.51 -4.65
CA GLN A 30 -22.93 -6.84 -5.45
C GLN A 30 -22.89 -5.96 -6.70
N SER A 31 -21.68 -5.61 -7.14
CA SER A 31 -21.47 -4.92 -8.40
C SER A 31 -20.48 -5.69 -9.28
N LEU A 32 -20.74 -5.72 -10.58
CA LEU A 32 -19.75 -6.09 -11.58
C LEU A 32 -19.09 -4.81 -12.08
N VAL A 33 -17.77 -4.75 -11.95
CA VAL A 33 -16.95 -3.68 -12.50
C VAL A 33 -16.17 -4.29 -13.67
N GLN A 34 -16.20 -3.62 -14.81
CA GLN A 34 -15.40 -3.97 -15.97
C GLN A 34 -14.55 -2.77 -16.35
N ASP A 35 -13.25 -2.97 -16.49
CA ASP A 35 -12.30 -1.93 -16.88
C ASP A 35 -11.50 -2.40 -18.11
N ILE A 36 -11.58 -1.61 -19.18
CA ILE A 36 -10.82 -1.85 -20.41
C ILE A 36 -9.74 -0.78 -20.54
N ARG A 37 -8.48 -1.22 -20.57
CA ARG A 37 -7.33 -0.32 -20.71
C ARG A 37 -6.25 -0.88 -21.63
N GLN A 38 -5.44 0.02 -22.19
CA GLN A 38 -4.26 -0.34 -22.98
C GLN A 38 -3.09 -0.59 -22.04
N LEU A 39 -2.56 -1.81 -22.04
CA LEU A 39 -1.40 -2.17 -21.23
C LEU A 39 -0.24 -2.57 -22.11
N ASP A 40 0.95 -2.04 -21.84
CA ASP A 40 2.18 -2.59 -22.38
C ASP A 40 2.59 -3.82 -21.57
N ILE A 41 2.50 -4.99 -22.21
CA ILE A 41 2.79 -6.28 -21.58
C ILE A 41 4.08 -6.81 -22.20
N ALA A 42 5.06 -7.11 -21.36
CA ALA A 42 6.32 -7.70 -21.77
C ALA A 42 6.12 -9.15 -22.28
N ARG A 43 7.00 -9.60 -23.18
CA ARG A 43 7.08 -11.03 -23.53
C ARG A 43 7.64 -11.80 -22.33
N GLY A 44 7.08 -12.98 -22.06
CA GLY A 44 7.49 -13.83 -20.94
C GLY A 44 6.64 -13.55 -19.70
N ARG A 45 7.23 -13.82 -18.52
CA ARG A 45 6.61 -13.52 -17.22
C ARG A 45 6.73 -12.05 -16.86
N SER A 46 5.61 -11.45 -16.48
CA SER A 46 5.57 -10.09 -15.95
C SER A 46 4.49 -9.93 -14.88
N ARG A 47 4.72 -9.03 -13.93
CA ARG A 47 3.71 -8.59 -12.95
C ARG A 47 3.03 -7.32 -13.46
N ILE A 48 1.71 -7.31 -13.41
CA ILE A 48 0.87 -6.15 -13.75
C ILE A 48 0.15 -5.74 -12.45
N GLU A 49 0.17 -4.44 -12.15
CA GLU A 49 -0.51 -3.86 -11.00
C GLU A 49 -1.69 -3.02 -11.47
N PHE A 50 -2.85 -3.22 -10.83
CA PHE A 50 -4.08 -2.49 -11.03
C PHE A 50 -4.41 -1.74 -9.75
N PRO A 51 -3.94 -0.50 -9.59
CA PRO A 51 -4.38 0.35 -8.49
C PRO A 51 -5.83 0.79 -8.75
N ASP A 52 -6.42 1.44 -7.75
CA ASP A 52 -7.79 1.97 -7.78
C ASP A 52 -8.88 0.89 -7.86
N VAL A 53 -8.58 -0.31 -7.35
CA VAL A 53 -9.61 -1.34 -7.15
C VAL A 53 -10.38 -1.10 -5.84
N SER A 54 -11.59 -1.63 -5.74
CA SER A 54 -12.35 -1.54 -4.49
C SER A 54 -11.64 -2.30 -3.37
N ALA A 55 -11.62 -1.73 -2.15
CA ALA A 55 -11.18 -2.46 -0.96
C ALA A 55 -12.10 -3.65 -0.60
N GLN A 56 -13.32 -3.69 -1.16
CA GLN A 56 -14.31 -4.76 -1.01
C GLN A 56 -14.32 -5.73 -2.20
N ILE A 57 -13.38 -5.60 -3.15
CA ILE A 57 -13.28 -6.52 -4.27
C ILE A 57 -13.08 -7.94 -3.76
N ARG A 58 -13.62 -8.89 -4.52
CA ARG A 58 -13.42 -10.32 -4.32
C ARG A 58 -12.35 -10.77 -5.30
N PRO A 59 -11.07 -10.91 -4.89
CA PRO A 59 -9.99 -11.16 -5.83
C PRO A 59 -10.20 -12.44 -6.64
N GLU A 60 -10.86 -13.43 -6.04
CA GLU A 60 -11.16 -14.71 -6.69
C GLU A 60 -12.13 -14.61 -7.88
N THR A 61 -12.82 -13.48 -8.04
CA THR A 61 -13.73 -13.24 -9.18
C THR A 61 -13.08 -12.49 -10.33
N LEU A 62 -11.78 -12.17 -10.23
CA LEU A 62 -11.05 -11.48 -11.27
C LEU A 62 -10.98 -12.33 -12.55
N SER A 63 -11.45 -11.75 -13.65
CA SER A 63 -11.09 -12.19 -14.99
C SER A 63 -10.01 -11.26 -15.54
N PHE A 64 -9.07 -11.78 -16.30
CA PHE A 64 -8.14 -10.95 -17.07
C PHE A 64 -8.07 -11.53 -18.48
N ALA A 65 -8.35 -10.69 -19.47
CA ALA A 65 -8.30 -11.06 -20.88
C ALA A 65 -7.38 -10.10 -21.64
N ALA A 66 -6.31 -10.65 -22.21
CA ALA A 66 -5.46 -9.97 -23.17
C ALA A 66 -4.93 -10.97 -24.20
N ASP A 67 -4.88 -10.57 -25.46
CA ASP A 67 -4.43 -11.42 -26.56
C ASP A 67 -3.02 -12.01 -26.32
N GLY A 68 -2.90 -13.32 -26.51
CA GLY A 68 -1.66 -14.10 -26.35
C GLY A 68 -1.11 -14.15 -24.93
N THR A 69 -1.94 -13.90 -23.91
CA THR A 69 -1.54 -13.77 -22.50
C THR A 69 -2.37 -14.70 -21.62
N ALA A 70 -1.73 -15.35 -20.65
CA ALA A 70 -2.39 -16.19 -19.65
C ALA A 70 -2.04 -15.72 -18.23
N ILE A 71 -3.00 -15.79 -17.31
CA ILE A 71 -2.75 -15.54 -15.89
C ILE A 71 -2.01 -16.75 -15.32
N VAL A 72 -0.88 -16.50 -14.66
CA VAL A 72 -0.12 -17.51 -13.92
C VAL A 72 -0.50 -17.48 -12.45
N GLU A 73 -0.67 -16.30 -11.89
CA GLU A 73 -0.95 -16.11 -10.46
C GLU A 73 -1.72 -14.80 -10.25
N GLN A 74 -2.66 -14.81 -9.30
CA GLN A 74 -3.38 -13.62 -8.86
C GLN A 74 -3.03 -13.36 -7.39
N ASN A 75 -2.64 -12.12 -7.10
CA ASN A 75 -2.30 -11.66 -5.76
C ASN A 75 -3.09 -10.39 -5.43
N PHE A 76 -3.68 -10.32 -4.24
CA PHE A 76 -4.33 -9.11 -3.77
C PHE A 76 -3.60 -8.54 -2.56
N ASP A 77 -3.07 -7.33 -2.72
CA ASP A 77 -2.35 -6.64 -1.67
C ASP A 77 -3.35 -5.80 -0.84
N PHE A 78 -3.74 -6.31 0.33
CA PHE A 78 -4.68 -5.63 1.25
C PHE A 78 -4.02 -4.56 2.13
N ASP A 79 -2.69 -4.49 2.18
CA ASP A 79 -1.98 -3.65 3.14
C ASP A 79 -1.96 -2.18 2.68
N LEU A 80 -3.04 -1.48 3.00
CA LEU A 80 -3.18 -0.05 2.78
C LEU A 80 -2.28 0.77 3.71
N LEU A 81 -1.83 1.91 3.20
CA LEU A 81 -1.04 2.91 3.92
C LEU A 81 -1.91 3.62 4.97
N THR A 82 -2.14 2.95 6.09
CA THR A 82 -2.87 3.48 7.25
C THR A 82 -1.92 3.67 8.43
N PRO A 83 -2.19 4.58 9.39
CA PRO A 83 -1.35 4.73 10.58
C PRO A 83 -1.16 3.41 11.34
N THR A 84 -2.22 2.60 11.47
CA THR A 84 -2.16 1.28 12.10
C THR A 84 -1.23 0.34 11.33
N LYS A 85 -1.36 0.24 10.01
CA LYS A 85 -0.50 -0.62 9.17
C LYS A 85 0.96 -0.16 9.14
N MET A 86 1.19 1.16 9.15
CA MET A 86 2.53 1.75 9.29
C MET A 86 3.21 1.27 10.58
N MET A 87 2.48 1.30 11.70
CA MET A 87 2.98 0.81 12.98
C MET A 87 3.17 -0.71 12.99
N GLU A 88 2.22 -1.50 12.47
CA GLU A 88 2.31 -2.97 12.39
C GLU A 88 3.55 -3.41 11.60
N LYS A 89 3.81 -2.80 10.44
CA LYS A 89 4.98 -3.12 9.62
C LYS A 89 6.30 -2.64 10.22
N ALA A 90 6.24 -1.70 11.17
CA ALA A 90 7.42 -1.20 11.86
C ALA A 90 7.82 -2.03 13.09
N ILE A 91 7.10 -3.09 13.44
CA ILE A 91 7.53 -4.01 14.51
C ILE A 91 8.95 -4.53 14.21
N GLY A 92 9.84 -4.40 15.19
CA GLY A 92 11.25 -4.72 15.07
C GLY A 92 12.11 -3.62 14.45
N GLN A 93 11.51 -2.61 13.82
CA GLN A 93 12.20 -1.45 13.24
C GLN A 93 12.34 -0.31 14.25
N THR A 94 13.26 0.62 13.97
CA THR A 94 13.41 1.85 14.76
C THR A 94 12.65 2.99 14.09
N VAL A 95 11.87 3.72 14.87
CA VAL A 95 11.16 4.94 14.48
C VAL A 95 11.64 6.11 15.33
N THR A 96 11.33 7.34 14.92
CA THR A 96 11.62 8.54 15.72
C THR A 96 10.34 9.01 16.41
N LEU A 97 10.38 9.13 17.73
CA LEU A 97 9.32 9.75 18.51
C LEU A 97 9.64 11.23 18.67
N LEU A 98 8.68 12.08 18.31
CA LEU A 98 8.71 13.52 18.54
C LEU A 98 7.71 13.84 19.64
N ARG A 99 8.18 14.37 20.77
CA ARG A 99 7.33 14.81 21.88
C ARG A 99 7.46 16.30 22.08
N THR A 100 6.33 16.98 22.21
CA THR A 100 6.28 18.41 22.50
C THR A 100 5.93 18.61 23.96
N ASN A 101 6.74 19.37 24.69
CA ASN A 101 6.39 19.77 26.05
C ASN A 101 5.25 20.80 25.97
N PRO A 102 4.05 20.52 26.53
CA PRO A 102 2.88 21.38 26.34
C PRO A 102 3.01 22.74 27.03
N ALA A 103 3.85 22.86 28.06
CA ALA A 103 4.05 24.12 28.78
C ALA A 103 5.08 25.05 28.12
N THR A 104 6.06 24.49 27.40
CA THR A 104 7.19 25.26 26.85
C THR A 104 7.25 25.26 25.32
N GLY A 105 6.52 24.34 24.66
CA GLY A 105 6.59 24.14 23.22
C GLY A 105 7.88 23.45 22.73
N ILE A 106 8.81 23.10 23.62
CA ILE A 106 10.07 22.47 23.24
C ILE A 106 9.81 21.06 22.70
N GLU A 107 10.34 20.78 21.52
CA GLU A 107 10.31 19.45 20.90
C GLU A 107 11.53 18.61 21.31
N THR A 108 11.28 17.34 21.62
CA THR A 108 12.32 16.34 21.90
C THR A 108 12.17 15.17 20.94
N ARG A 109 13.29 14.69 20.40
CA ARG A 109 13.35 13.57 19.44
C ARG A 109 14.08 12.40 20.06
N GLU A 110 13.45 11.23 20.05
CA GLU A 110 14.03 10.00 20.59
C GLU A 110 13.89 8.87 19.57
N ARG A 111 14.94 8.05 19.42
CA ARG A 111 14.82 6.83 18.62
C ARG A 111 14.23 5.71 19.47
N ALA A 112 13.23 5.04 18.92
CA ALA A 112 12.49 4.00 19.62
C ALA A 112 12.30 2.77 18.73
N LYS A 113 12.63 1.58 19.22
CA LYS A 113 12.35 0.33 18.51
C LYS A 113 10.90 -0.10 18.80
N VAL A 114 10.09 -0.31 17.78
CA VAL A 114 8.72 -0.80 17.97
C VAL A 114 8.79 -2.28 18.35
N LEU A 115 8.18 -2.64 19.47
CA LEU A 115 8.16 -4.01 19.97
C LEU A 115 6.82 -4.70 19.70
N SER A 116 5.72 -3.96 19.82
CA SER A 116 4.37 -4.50 19.62
C SER A 116 3.40 -3.38 19.24
N THR A 117 2.33 -3.75 18.54
CA THR A 117 1.16 -2.90 18.26
C THR A 117 -0.14 -3.55 18.72
N ALA A 118 -0.08 -4.75 19.30
CA ALA A 118 -1.24 -5.50 19.73
C ALA A 118 -1.87 -4.88 20.97
N GLY A 119 -3.08 -4.31 20.84
CA GLY A 119 -3.80 -3.66 21.94
C GLY A 119 -3.17 -2.35 22.43
N GLY A 120 -2.20 -1.81 21.69
CA GLY A 120 -1.45 -0.61 22.03
C GLY A 120 -0.03 -0.67 21.47
N VAL A 121 0.60 0.50 21.30
CA VAL A 121 1.97 0.56 20.77
C VAL A 121 2.98 0.50 21.92
N VAL A 122 3.85 -0.51 21.88
CA VAL A 122 4.94 -0.70 22.84
C VAL A 122 6.27 -0.46 22.13
N VAL A 123 7.13 0.36 22.73
CA VAL A 123 8.42 0.73 22.17
C VAL A 123 9.55 0.58 23.19
N GLN A 124 10.76 0.37 22.71
CA GLN A 124 11.98 0.41 23.51
C GLN A 124 12.79 1.66 23.15
N ILE A 125 13.18 2.44 24.16
CA ILE A 125 14.00 3.65 24.02
C ILE A 125 15.24 3.45 24.88
N GLY A 126 16.39 3.20 24.26
CA GLY A 126 17.57 2.75 25.01
C GLY A 126 17.25 1.48 25.81
N ASP A 127 17.34 1.56 27.14
CA ASP A 127 17.11 0.44 28.06
C ASP A 127 15.70 0.41 28.68
N ARG A 128 14.84 1.40 28.39
CA ARG A 128 13.47 1.47 28.93
C ARG A 128 12.43 0.99 27.92
N ILE A 129 11.37 0.37 28.44
CA ILE A 129 10.17 -0.02 27.68
C ILE A 129 9.05 0.96 28.01
N GLU A 130 8.41 1.52 26.98
CA GLU A 130 7.30 2.45 27.12
C GLU A 130 6.09 1.99 26.31
N VAL A 131 4.90 2.25 26.85
CA VAL A 131 3.64 2.10 26.13
C VAL A 131 3.20 3.47 25.69
N LEU A 132 3.04 3.69 24.39
CA LEU A 132 2.44 4.92 23.87
C LEU A 132 0.95 4.87 24.16
N ARG A 133 0.51 5.79 25.01
CA ARG A 133 -0.89 5.94 25.41
C ARG A 133 -1.57 6.92 24.46
N ASP A 134 -2.86 6.70 24.23
CA ASP A 134 -3.73 7.68 23.57
C ASP A 134 -4.34 8.61 24.64
N ASP A 135 -3.47 9.33 25.36
CA ASP A 135 -3.85 10.22 26.46
C ASP A 135 -3.84 11.70 26.06
N GLY A 136 -3.82 11.98 24.75
CA GLY A 136 -3.88 13.33 24.20
C GLY A 136 -2.58 14.13 24.32
N LEU A 137 -1.50 13.53 24.86
CA LEU A 137 -0.18 14.16 24.83
C LEU A 137 0.34 14.23 23.38
N PRO A 138 0.93 15.37 22.95
CA PRO A 138 1.41 15.54 21.59
C PRO A 138 2.67 14.70 21.36
N VAL A 139 2.45 13.44 20.97
CA VAL A 139 3.47 12.49 20.54
C VAL A 139 3.23 12.16 19.08
N ARG A 140 4.24 12.38 18.24
CA ARG A 140 4.21 12.02 16.82
C ARG A 140 5.23 10.92 16.56
N VAL A 141 4.84 9.92 15.81
CA VAL A 141 5.76 8.89 15.30
C VAL A 141 6.19 9.30 13.89
N ILE A 142 7.49 9.43 13.70
CA ILE A 142 8.11 9.75 12.42
C ILE A 142 8.78 8.48 11.91
N PHE A 143 8.42 8.10 10.69
CA PHE A 143 9.03 7.01 9.94
C PHE A 143 9.96 7.61 8.90
N ASP A 144 11.19 7.10 8.80
CA ASP A 144 12.16 7.59 7.81
C ASP A 144 11.73 7.27 6.37
N ARG A 145 10.91 6.23 6.20
CA ARG A 145 10.37 5.76 4.93
C ARG A 145 9.06 5.02 5.15
N VAL A 146 8.26 4.91 4.09
CA VAL A 146 7.12 3.99 4.05
C VAL A 146 7.66 2.54 4.12
N PRO A 147 7.20 1.71 5.06
CA PRO A 147 7.52 0.29 5.09
C PRO A 147 7.21 -0.39 3.75
N PRO A 148 8.01 -1.39 3.34
CA PRO A 148 7.79 -2.06 2.07
C PRO A 148 6.40 -2.72 2.04
N ASN A 149 5.85 -2.86 0.83
CA ASN A 149 4.57 -3.51 0.54
C ASN A 149 3.32 -2.81 1.12
N LEU A 150 3.42 -1.57 1.62
CA LEU A 150 2.25 -0.73 1.88
C LEU A 150 1.86 0.02 0.61
N ARG A 151 0.56 0.05 0.30
CA ARG A 151 0.02 0.74 -0.87
C ARG A 151 -0.85 1.91 -0.47
N ALA A 152 -0.73 3.04 -1.17
CA ALA A 152 -1.55 4.22 -0.92
C ALA A 152 -3.05 3.97 -1.20
N ARG A 153 -3.34 3.08 -2.16
CA ARG A 153 -4.68 2.70 -2.58
C ARG A 153 -4.77 1.19 -2.77
N PRO A 154 -5.98 0.59 -2.68
CA PRO A 154 -6.12 -0.84 -2.92
C PRO A 154 -5.62 -1.17 -4.32
N THR A 155 -4.81 -2.22 -4.41
CA THR A 155 -4.09 -2.58 -5.62
C THR A 155 -4.17 -4.08 -5.81
N LEU A 156 -4.64 -4.50 -6.98
CA LEU A 156 -4.63 -5.89 -7.41
C LEU A 156 -3.38 -6.15 -8.24
N SER A 157 -2.71 -7.28 -8.03
CA SER A 157 -1.52 -7.65 -8.79
C SER A 157 -1.72 -9.00 -9.47
N VAL A 158 -1.40 -9.09 -10.75
CA VAL A 158 -1.44 -10.36 -11.49
C VAL A 158 -0.09 -10.66 -12.11
N ASN A 159 0.39 -11.89 -11.94
CA ASN A 159 1.50 -12.41 -12.71
C ASN A 159 0.93 -13.05 -13.97
N VAL A 160 1.41 -12.61 -15.12
CA VAL A 160 0.99 -13.09 -16.44
C VAL A 160 2.17 -13.67 -17.20
N GLU A 161 1.89 -14.60 -18.10
CA GLU A 161 2.81 -15.09 -19.11
C GLU A 161 2.30 -14.64 -20.48
N SER A 162 3.10 -13.89 -21.23
CA SER A 162 2.75 -13.43 -22.57
C SER A 162 3.66 -14.00 -23.64
N SER A 163 3.06 -14.53 -24.70
CA SER A 163 3.76 -15.06 -25.87
C SER A 163 4.42 -13.97 -26.74
N ARG A 164 4.03 -12.70 -26.56
CA ARG A 164 4.54 -11.54 -27.30
C ARG A 164 4.62 -10.30 -26.42
N ALA A 165 5.44 -9.34 -26.81
CA ALA A 165 5.50 -8.02 -26.17
C ALA A 165 4.56 -7.02 -26.86
N GLY A 166 4.23 -5.93 -26.17
CA GLY A 166 3.62 -4.73 -26.74
C GLY A 166 2.27 -4.34 -26.12
N THR A 167 1.88 -3.10 -26.41
CA THR A 167 0.63 -2.48 -25.98
C THR A 167 -0.58 -3.13 -26.64
N ARG A 168 -1.56 -3.53 -25.83
CA ARG A 168 -2.81 -4.14 -26.31
C ARG A 168 -3.97 -3.92 -25.34
N PRO A 169 -5.22 -3.97 -25.83
CA PRO A 169 -6.38 -3.86 -24.97
C PRO A 169 -6.39 -5.03 -24.00
N THR A 170 -6.64 -4.71 -22.74
CA THR A 170 -6.80 -5.63 -21.64
C THR A 170 -8.14 -5.35 -20.99
N GLN A 171 -8.89 -6.41 -20.73
CA GLN A 171 -10.15 -6.35 -19.98
C GLN A 171 -9.94 -7.05 -18.64
N ILE A 172 -10.34 -6.37 -17.57
CA ILE A 172 -10.38 -6.87 -16.19
C ILE A 172 -11.74 -6.65 -15.54
#